data_AF-A0A1G7JIZ5-F1
#
_entry.id   AF-A0A1G7JIZ5-F1
#
_cell.length_a   1.000
_cell.length_b   1.000
_cell.length_c   1.000
_cell.angle_alpha   90.00
_cell.angle_beta   90.00
_cell.angle_gamma   90.00
#
_symmetry.space_group_name_H-M   'P 1'
#
loop_
_entity.id
_entity.type
_entity.pdbx_description
1 polymer ?
#
loop_
_entity_poly.entity_id
_entity_poly.type
_entity_poly.pdbx_seq_one_letter_code
_entity_poly.pdbx_strand_id
1 'polypeptide(L)' 'MIITRLELIKICERFLSDEVSKEELIHFATSVMFDDEDKYECEDEVVEEILSQWDNAQTQSKINKTSIQFLKNALQNLN' A
#
# COMPACT_ATOMS: atom_id res chain seq x y z
N MET A 1 6.62 3.11 13.60
CA MET A 1 5.23 2.65 13.39
C MET A 1 5.30 1.44 12.51
N ILE A 2 4.71 0.33 12.94
CA ILE A 2 4.68 -0.89 12.13
C ILE A 2 3.55 -0.75 11.10
N ILE A 3 3.88 -0.87 9.81
CA ILE A 3 2.92 -0.99 8.73
C ILE A 3 2.53 -2.45 8.65
N THR A 4 1.27 -2.74 9.01
CA THR A 4 0.72 -4.09 9.02
C THR A 4 -0.11 -4.36 7.79
N ARG A 5 -0.44 -5.63 7.54
CA ARG A 5 -1.44 -6.00 6.52
C ARG A 5 -2.78 -5.31 6.76
N LEU A 6 -3.17 -5.12 8.02
CA LEU A 6 -4.41 -4.42 8.38
C LEU A 6 -4.36 -2.95 7.96
N GLU A 7 -3.23 -2.27 8.12
CA GLU A 7 -3.06 -0.89 7.65
C GLU A 7 -3.13 -0.81 6.12
N LEU A 8 -2.56 -1.78 5.40
CA LEU A 8 -2.72 -1.89 3.94
C LEU A 8 -4.19 -2.10 3.53
N ILE A 9 -4.93 -2.96 4.24
CA ILE A 9 -6.37 -3.15 3.99
C ILE A 9 -7.13 -1.82 4.19
N LYS A 10 -6.87 -1.10 5.28
CA LYS A 10 -7.53 0.18 5.56
C LYS A 10 -7.26 1.23 4.48
N ILE A 11 -6.02 1.38 4.02
CA ILE A 11 -5.72 2.35 2.95
C ILE A 11 -6.33 1.91 1.61
N CYS A 12 -6.41 0.60 1.33
CA CYS A 12 -7.15 0.09 0.18
C CYS A 12 -8.64 0.46 0.26
N GLU A 13 -9.27 0.34 1.43
CA GLU A 13 -10.67 0.72 1.62
C GLU A 13 -10.91 2.20 1.39
N ARG A 14 -10.03 3.05 1.93
CA ARG A 14 -10.09 4.50 1.73
C ARG A 14 -9.90 4.90 0.25
N PHE A 15 -9.01 4.21 -0.46
CA PHE A 15 -8.86 4.41 -1.90
C PHE A 15 -10.12 3.98 -2.68
N LEU A 16 -10.74 2.85 -2.31
CA LEU A 16 -11.96 2.37 -2.94
C LEU A 16 -13.17 3.27 -2.69
N SER A 17 -13.21 3.95 -1.53
CA SER A 17 -14.24 4.93 -1.17
C SER A 17 -13.97 6.36 -1.66
N ASP A 18 -12.92 6.57 -2.48
CA ASP A 18 -12.49 7.88 -2.98
C ASP A 18 -12.05 8.87 -1.87
N GLU A 19 -11.73 8.39 -0.67
CA GLU A 19 -11.16 9.18 0.44
C GLU A 19 -9.65 9.41 0.30
N VAL A 20 -8.98 8.57 -0.48
CA VAL A 20 -7.55 8.63 -0.77
C VAL A 20 -7.38 8.54 -2.28
N SER A 21 -6.70 9.52 -2.86
CA SER A 21 -6.33 9.54 -4.27
C SER A 21 -5.20 8.55 -4.57
N LYS A 22 -4.98 8.30 -5.86
CA LYS A 22 -3.84 7.48 -6.31
C LYS A 22 -2.52 8.11 -5.90
N GLU A 23 -2.41 9.42 -6.03
CA GLU A 23 -1.23 10.21 -5.69
C GLU A 23 -0.91 10.11 -4.19
N GLU A 24 -1.93 10.17 -3.33
CA GLU A 24 -1.77 9.98 -1.88
C GLU A 24 -1.35 8.56 -1.52
N LEU A 25 -1.87 7.54 -2.21
CA LEU A 25 -1.47 6.15 -2.00
C LEU A 25 -0.01 5.90 -2.44
N ILE A 26 0.41 6.52 -3.53
CA ILE A 26 1.81 6.53 -3.98
C ILE A 26 2.70 7.24 -2.95
N HIS A 27 2.31 8.43 -2.51
CA HIS A 27 3.09 9.19 -1.54
C HIS A 27 3.23 8.44 -0.22
N PHE A 28 2.17 7.77 0.24
CA PHE A 28 2.24 6.88 1.40
C PHE A 28 3.31 5.81 1.22
N ALA A 29 3.31 5.12 0.08
CA ALA A 29 4.30 4.09 -0.21
C ALA A 29 5.73 4.65 -0.25
N THR A 30 5.96 5.76 -0.97
CA THR A 30 7.26 6.44 -1.02
C THR A 30 7.76 6.84 0.35
N SER A 31 6.86 7.34 1.22
CA SER A 31 7.22 7.76 2.58
C SER A 31 7.69 6.60 3.46
N VAL A 32 7.16 5.40 3.23
CA VAL A 32 7.58 4.20 3.96
C VAL A 32 8.86 3.62 3.35
N MET A 33 8.97 3.57 2.02
CA MET A 33 10.11 2.95 1.34
C MET A 33 11.41 3.77 1.42
N PHE A 34 11.30 5.09 1.57
CA PHE A 34 12.45 6.01 1.66
C PHE A 34 12.51 6.73 3.01
N ASP A 35 12.17 6.02 4.07
CA ASP A 35 12.19 6.58 5.42
C ASP A 35 13.61 6.60 6.01
N ASP A 36 14.31 7.73 5.82
CA ASP A 36 15.65 7.94 6.38
C ASP A 36 15.68 8.05 7.92
N GLU A 37 14.52 8.18 8.57
CA GLU A 37 14.42 8.40 10.02
C GLU A 37 14.01 7.12 10.80
N ASP A 38 13.95 5.96 10.15
CA ASP A 38 13.52 4.67 10.74
C ASP A 38 12.18 4.77 11.52
N LYS A 39 11.29 5.66 11.08
CA LYS A 39 9.94 5.86 11.62
C LYS A 39 8.99 4.74 11.24
N TYR A 40 9.22 4.02 10.16
CA TYR A 40 8.34 2.97 9.63
C TYR A 40 9.07 1.64 9.54
N GLU A 41 8.34 0.56 9.81
CA GLU A 41 8.83 -0.81 9.67
C GLU A 41 7.71 -1.65 9.05
N CYS A 42 8.00 -2.47 8.05
CA CYS A 42 7.02 -3.38 7.47
C CYS A 42 6.91 -4.63 8.34
N GLU A 43 5.68 -5.04 8.64
CA GLU A 43 5.41 -6.26 9.44
C GLU A 43 6.02 -7.52 8.80
N ASP A 44 5.98 -7.63 7.48
CA ASP A 44 6.52 -8.74 6.71
C ASP A 44 6.90 -8.34 5.27
N GLU A 45 7.54 -9.28 4.56
CA GLU A 45 7.96 -9.12 3.16
C GLU A 45 6.79 -8.84 2.21
N VAL A 46 5.58 -9.32 2.52
CA VAL A 46 4.39 -9.09 1.67
C VAL A 46 3.98 -7.63 1.74
N VAL A 47 3.98 -7.04 2.94
CA VAL A 47 3.70 -5.61 3.12
C VAL A 47 4.75 -4.76 2.37
N GLU A 48 6.03 -5.09 2.54
CA GLU A 48 7.12 -4.38 1.88
C GLU A 48 7.02 -4.47 0.36
N GLU A 49 6.76 -5.67 -0.18
CA GLU A 49 6.63 -5.87 -1.63
C GLU A 49 5.50 -5.01 -2.22
N ILE A 50 4.33 -4.97 -1.57
CA ILE A 50 3.19 -4.16 -2.01
C ILE A 50 3.56 -2.67 -2.06
N LEU A 51 4.20 -2.15 -1.00
CA LEU A 51 4.61 -0.76 -0.94
C LEU A 51 5.65 -0.43 -2.00
N SER A 52 6.62 -1.32 -2.22
CA SER A 52 7.61 -1.17 -3.30
C SER A 52 6.96 -1.09 -4.69
N GLN A 53 5.88 -1.84 -4.92
CA GLN A 53 5.13 -1.80 -6.19
C GLN A 53 4.31 -0.51 -6.34
N TRP A 54 3.83 0.07 -5.25
CA TRP A 54 3.13 1.34 -5.27
C TRP A 54 4.08 2.53 -5.46
N ASP A 55 5.28 2.47 -4.89
CA ASP A 55 6.33 3.46 -5.07
C ASP A 55 6.98 3.38 -6.48
N ASN A 56 7.05 2.20 -7.08
CA ASN A 56 7.70 2.02 -8.37
C ASN A 56 6.91 2.64 -9.54
N ALA A 57 7.52 3.65 -10.18
CA ALA A 57 6.96 4.37 -11.33
C ALA A 57 6.51 3.48 -12.51
N GLN A 58 7.15 2.33 -12.70
CA GLN A 58 6.80 1.38 -13.77
C GLN A 58 5.48 0.65 -13.49
N THR A 59 5.13 0.46 -12.22
CA THR A 59 3.94 -0.27 -11.77
C THR A 59 2.81 0.65 -11.33
N GLN A 60 3.10 1.91 -10.98
CA GLN A 60 2.11 2.91 -10.57
C GLN A 60 0.95 3.08 -11.55
N SER A 61 1.17 2.95 -12.86
CA SER A 61 0.11 3.01 -13.88
C SER A 61 -1.00 1.97 -13.65
N LYS A 62 -0.69 0.86 -12.98
CA LYS A 62 -1.60 -0.25 -12.67
C LYS A 62 -2.46 -0.01 -11.43
N ILE A 63 -2.20 1.03 -10.65
CA ILE A 63 -3.02 1.39 -9.48
C ILE A 63 -4.36 1.97 -9.96
N ASN A 64 -5.44 1.24 -9.71
CA ASN A 64 -6.82 1.63 -10.00
C ASN A 64 -7.77 0.83 -9.08
N LYS A 65 -9.07 1.17 -9.08
CA LYS A 65 -10.05 0.53 -8.17
C LYS A 65 -10.09 -0.99 -8.32
N THR A 66 -10.00 -1.50 -9.55
CA THR A 66 -10.03 -2.93 -9.82
C THR A 66 -8.81 -3.63 -9.21
N SER A 67 -7.60 -3.14 -9.45
CA SER A 67 -6.38 -3.76 -8.91
C SER A 67 -6.30 -3.66 -7.38
N ILE A 68 -6.71 -2.53 -6.81
CA ILE A 68 -6.75 -2.34 -5.35
C ILE A 68 -7.82 -3.24 -4.70
N GLN A 69 -8.97 -3.45 -5.34
CA GLN A 69 -9.97 -4.39 -4.86
C GLN A 69 -9.45 -5.83 -4.83
N PHE A 70 -8.73 -6.26 -5.87
CA PHE A 70 -8.12 -7.59 -5.90
C PHE A 70 -7.06 -7.75 -4.81
N LEU A 71 -6.20 -6.74 -4.63
CA LEU A 71 -5.20 -6.73 -3.58
C LEU A 71 -5.83 -6.81 -2.19
N LYS A 72 -6.86 -6.00 -1.92
CA LYS A 72 -7.59 -6.05 -0.64
C LYS A 72 -8.12 -7.45 -0.35
N ASN A 73 -8.75 -8.07 -1.35
CA ASN A 73 -9.29 -9.42 -1.21
C ASN A 73 -8.16 -10.44 -0.96
N ALA A 74 -7.01 -10.30 -1.60
CA ALA A 74 -5.86 -11.18 -1.37
C ALA A 74 -5.32 -11.03 0.07
N LEU A 75 -5.14 -9.79 0.53
CA LEU A 75 -4.70 -9.48 1.90
C LEU A 75 -5.65 -10.04 2.97
N GLN A 76 -6.95 -10.03 2.72
CA GLN A 76 -7.96 -10.59 3.64
C GLN A 76 -7.97 -12.13 3.69
N ASN A 77 -7.47 -12.80 2.65
CA ASN A 77 -7.47 -14.26 2.54
C ASN A 77 -6.13 -14.92 2.92
N LEU A 78 -5.08 -14.13 3.13
CA LEU A 78 -3.78 -14.60 3.62
C LEU A 78 -3.88 -14.81 5.14
N ASN A 79 -4.29 -16.02 5.54
CA ASN A 79 -4.25 -16.49 6.93
C ASN A 79 -2.80 -16.64 7.44
#